data_AF-A0A495L2K0-F1
#
_entry.id   AF-A0A495L2K0-F1
#
_cell.length_a   1.000
_cell.length_b   1.000
_cell.length_c   1.000
_cell.angle_alpha   90.00
_cell.angle_beta   90.00
_cell.angle_gamma   90.00
#
_symmetry.space_group_name_H-M   'P 1'
#
loop_
_entity.id
_entity.type
_entity.pdbx_description
1 polymer ?
#
loop_
_entity_poly.entity_id
_entity_poly.type
_entity_poly.pdbx_seq_one_letter_code
_entity_poly.pdbx_strand_id
1 'polypeptide(L)'
;MISGQDRPPLGGRTWEQVCAELEEAERNGPLSARDYELLATAAYMIGADDTVVRALEAAHRSHLTRHEPLRAVRCAFWAGLHLRLRGEHGPASGWLGRAARILEREGGDCVERGYLHLPTVLEHDARGEHEAAFDAARHTVEIAERFEDADLFALAVHEQGRALIKLGRLREGLRAVAGGVCMSGFACAEVVMGALVAVFRSRACVCLGEGSWMGAPSLVFVVRRTGPRPRC
;
A
#
# COMPACT_ATOMS: atom_id res chain seq x y z
N MET A 1 25.90 -10.07 -15.39
CA MET A 1 25.19 -10.42 -14.15
C MET A 1 25.54 -9.38 -13.11
N ILE A 2 24.67 -8.40 -12.88
CA ILE A 2 24.86 -7.41 -11.81
C ILE A 2 24.23 -8.02 -10.57
N SER A 3 25.05 -8.37 -9.59
CA SER A 3 24.60 -8.83 -8.26
C SER A 3 23.75 -7.73 -7.63
N GLY A 4 22.60 -8.09 -7.04
CA GLY A 4 21.61 -7.16 -6.46
C GLY A 4 22.08 -6.28 -5.30
N GLN A 5 23.37 -6.20 -5.01
CA GLN A 5 23.96 -5.25 -4.05
C GLN A 5 24.52 -3.96 -4.69
N ASP A 6 24.68 -3.91 -6.03
CA ASP A 6 25.32 -2.78 -6.72
C ASP A 6 24.35 -1.93 -7.57
N ARG A 7 23.02 -2.02 -7.36
CA ARG A 7 22.08 -1.21 -8.15
C ARG A 7 22.14 0.26 -7.69
N PRO A 8 22.51 1.22 -8.56
CA PRO A 8 22.62 2.62 -8.18
C PRO A 8 21.25 3.17 -7.74
N PRO A 9 21.22 4.23 -6.90
CA PRO A 9 19.99 4.87 -6.46
C PRO A 9 19.09 5.23 -7.66
N LEU A 10 17.77 5.28 -7.45
CA LEU A 10 16.75 5.52 -8.49
C LEU A 10 16.85 6.90 -9.19
N GLY A 11 17.91 7.68 -8.95
CA GLY A 11 18.07 9.06 -9.43
C GLY A 11 17.80 9.21 -10.93
N GLY A 12 16.70 9.90 -11.25
CA GLY A 12 16.32 10.28 -12.61
C GLY A 12 15.56 9.21 -13.43
N ARG A 13 15.32 8.01 -12.89
CA ARG A 13 14.54 6.97 -13.58
C ARG A 13 13.05 7.07 -13.26
N THR A 14 12.20 6.82 -14.25
CA THR A 14 10.74 6.70 -14.04
C THR A 14 10.38 5.28 -13.59
N TRP A 15 9.21 5.12 -12.98
CA TRP A 15 8.71 3.80 -12.57
C TRP A 15 8.50 2.86 -13.76
N GLU A 16 8.12 3.38 -14.92
CA GLU A 16 8.01 2.61 -16.17
C GLU A 16 9.37 2.05 -16.61
N GLN A 17 10.44 2.86 -16.51
CA GLN A 17 11.80 2.43 -16.86
C GLN A 17 12.27 1.33 -15.90
N VAL A 18 12.06 1.51 -14.59
CA VAL A 18 12.44 0.52 -13.57
C VAL A 18 11.70 -0.79 -13.81
N CYS A 19 10.38 -0.74 -14.08
CA CYS A 19 9.58 -1.92 -14.38
C CYS A 19 10.10 -2.65 -15.63
N ALA A 20 10.32 -1.93 -16.73
CA ALA A 20 10.80 -2.51 -17.99
C ALA A 20 12.19 -3.15 -17.85
N GLU A 21 13.11 -2.50 -17.14
CA GLU A 21 14.45 -3.03 -16.85
C GLU A 21 14.38 -4.34 -16.04
N LEU A 22 13.51 -4.40 -15.05
CA LEU A 22 13.36 -5.57 -14.17
C LEU A 22 12.67 -6.73 -14.89
N GLU A 23 11.65 -6.47 -15.70
CA GLU A 23 11.02 -7.51 -16.53
C GLU A 23 11.97 -8.04 -17.61
N GLU A 24 12.82 -7.19 -18.19
CA GLU A 24 13.89 -7.65 -19.09
C GLU A 24 14.94 -8.49 -18.35
N ALA A 25 15.36 -8.06 -17.16
CA ALA A 25 16.25 -8.87 -16.34
C ALA A 25 15.62 -10.23 -15.96
N GLU A 26 14.32 -10.26 -15.65
CA GLU A 26 13.58 -11.49 -15.35
C GLU A 26 13.55 -12.45 -16.54
N ARG A 27 13.39 -11.93 -17.77
CA ARG A 27 13.47 -12.75 -19.00
C ARG A 27 14.84 -13.39 -19.20
N ASN A 28 15.89 -12.74 -18.72
CA ASN A 28 17.27 -13.22 -18.82
C ASN A 28 17.68 -14.13 -17.66
N GLY A 29 16.86 -14.26 -16.62
CA GLY A 29 17.08 -15.15 -15.49
C GLY A 29 16.30 -14.74 -14.23
N PRO A 30 16.27 -15.60 -13.20
CA PRO A 30 15.56 -15.29 -11.96
C PRO A 30 16.15 -14.06 -11.27
N LEU A 31 15.28 -13.15 -10.83
CA LEU A 31 15.68 -11.96 -10.08
C LEU A 31 16.02 -12.29 -8.62
N SER A 32 16.74 -11.38 -7.97
CA SER A 32 16.87 -11.44 -6.52
C SER A 32 15.51 -11.17 -5.84
N ALA A 33 15.32 -11.64 -4.60
CA ALA A 33 14.09 -11.39 -3.86
C ALA A 33 13.76 -9.89 -3.76
N ARG A 34 14.79 -9.06 -3.52
CA ARG A 34 14.66 -7.60 -3.46
C ARG A 34 14.33 -6.96 -4.80
N ASP A 35 14.86 -7.48 -5.90
CA ASP A 35 14.52 -7.00 -7.24
C ASP A 35 13.07 -7.36 -7.61
N TYR A 36 12.55 -8.51 -7.13
CA TYR A 36 11.13 -8.82 -7.24
C TYR A 36 10.24 -7.89 -6.40
N GLU A 37 10.65 -7.55 -5.17
CA GLU A 37 9.97 -6.54 -4.36
C GLU A 37 9.95 -5.18 -5.08
N LEU A 38 11.08 -4.75 -5.66
CA LEU A 38 11.16 -3.51 -6.42
C LEU A 38 10.31 -3.54 -7.70
N LEU A 39 10.25 -4.69 -8.39
CA LEU A 39 9.37 -4.88 -9.56
C LEU A 39 7.90 -4.75 -9.15
N ALA A 40 7.50 -5.33 -8.02
CA ALA A 40 6.15 -5.18 -7.50
C ALA A 40 5.81 -3.72 -7.20
N THR A 41 6.73 -2.98 -6.57
CA THR A 41 6.56 -1.54 -6.31
C THR A 41 6.45 -0.75 -7.62
N ALA A 42 7.37 -0.96 -8.58
CA ALA A 42 7.34 -0.25 -9.85
C ALA A 42 6.06 -0.54 -10.65
N ALA A 43 5.64 -1.81 -10.69
CA ALA A 43 4.39 -2.22 -11.32
C ALA A 43 3.16 -1.58 -10.67
N TYR A 44 3.13 -1.50 -9.33
CA TYR A 44 2.06 -0.82 -8.61
C TYR A 44 1.99 0.66 -9.00
N MET A 45 3.14 1.33 -9.04
CA MET A 45 3.24 2.75 -9.34
C MET A 45 2.72 3.13 -10.74
N ILE A 46 2.79 2.20 -11.70
CA ILE A 46 2.31 2.40 -13.07
C ILE A 46 0.92 1.76 -13.31
N GLY A 47 0.30 1.16 -12.29
CA GLY A 47 -0.99 0.48 -12.38
C GLY A 47 -0.97 -0.85 -13.14
N ALA A 48 0.19 -1.51 -13.22
CA ALA A 48 0.36 -2.84 -13.82
C ALA A 48 0.02 -3.95 -12.80
N ASP A 49 -1.26 -4.01 -12.40
CA ASP A 49 -1.71 -4.80 -11.26
C ASP A 49 -1.39 -6.30 -11.35
N ASP A 50 -1.48 -6.90 -12.55
CA ASP A 50 -1.17 -8.32 -12.76
C ASP A 50 0.33 -8.62 -12.52
N THR A 51 1.20 -7.65 -12.79
CA THR A 51 2.64 -7.75 -12.49
C THR A 51 2.90 -7.64 -10.99
N VAL A 52 2.12 -6.85 -10.24
CA VAL A 52 2.28 -6.68 -8.78
C VAL A 52 2.22 -8.03 -8.06
N VAL A 53 1.13 -8.77 -8.27
CA VAL A 53 0.92 -10.05 -7.56
C VAL A 53 1.93 -11.10 -8.02
N ARG A 54 2.23 -11.16 -9.33
CA ARG A 54 3.25 -12.07 -9.89
C ARG A 54 4.62 -11.84 -9.26
N ALA A 55 5.04 -10.58 -9.18
CA ALA A 55 6.33 -10.21 -8.61
C ALA A 55 6.40 -10.51 -7.11
N LEU A 56 5.34 -10.22 -6.34
CA LEU A 56 5.27 -10.55 -4.91
C LEU A 56 5.26 -12.06 -4.65
N GLU A 57 4.63 -12.85 -5.53
CA GLU A 57 4.70 -14.31 -5.46
C GLU A 57 6.12 -14.83 -5.70
N ALA A 58 6.83 -14.27 -6.67
CA ALA A 58 8.22 -14.63 -6.92
C ALA A 58 9.14 -14.22 -5.76
N ALA A 59 8.96 -13.01 -5.20
CA ALA A 59 9.67 -12.55 -4.00
C ALA A 59 9.40 -13.47 -2.81
N HIS A 60 8.13 -13.81 -2.54
CA HIS A 60 7.72 -14.71 -1.47
C HIS A 60 8.43 -16.06 -1.56
N ARG A 61 8.41 -16.70 -2.75
CA ARG A 61 9.12 -17.98 -2.97
C ARG A 61 10.63 -17.82 -2.77
N SER A 62 11.22 -16.75 -3.28
CA SER A 62 12.66 -16.47 -3.14
C SER A 62 13.09 -16.27 -1.69
N HIS A 63 12.30 -15.59 -0.86
CA HIS A 63 12.58 -15.48 0.57
C HIS A 63 12.46 -16.82 1.30
N LEU A 64 11.49 -17.66 0.95
CA LEU A 64 11.38 -18.99 1.55
C LEU A 64 12.56 -19.90 1.21
N THR A 65 13.05 -19.88 -0.04
CA THR A 65 14.24 -20.66 -0.42
C THR A 65 15.52 -20.17 0.27
N ARG A 66 15.54 -18.90 0.70
CA ARG A 66 16.64 -18.27 1.43
C ARG A 66 16.51 -18.36 2.95
N HIS A 67 15.49 -19.05 3.46
CA HIS A 67 15.19 -19.12 4.89
C HIS A 67 14.97 -17.73 5.54
N GLU A 68 14.29 -16.84 4.83
CA GLU A 68 13.89 -15.51 5.30
C GLU A 68 12.34 -15.42 5.46
N PRO A 69 11.74 -16.21 6.38
CA PRO A 69 10.29 -16.41 6.45
C PRO A 69 9.49 -15.13 6.74
N LEU A 70 10.01 -14.23 7.59
CA LEU A 70 9.36 -12.95 7.89
C LEU A 70 9.30 -12.01 6.66
N ARG A 71 10.32 -12.04 5.80
CA ARG A 71 10.29 -11.31 4.52
C ARG A 71 9.25 -11.91 3.56
N ALA A 72 9.13 -13.24 3.55
CA ALA A 72 8.09 -13.92 2.79
C ALA A 72 6.67 -13.55 3.29
N VAL A 73 6.50 -13.34 4.60
CA VAL A 73 5.23 -12.85 5.20
C VAL A 73 4.89 -11.47 4.68
N ARG A 74 5.84 -10.53 4.64
CA ARG A 74 5.60 -9.18 4.08
C ARG A 74 5.14 -9.25 2.62
N CYS A 75 5.78 -10.08 1.80
CA CYS A 75 5.37 -10.28 0.40
C CYS A 75 3.92 -10.80 0.29
N ALA A 76 3.57 -11.80 1.10
CA ALA A 76 2.23 -12.37 1.13
C ALA A 76 1.19 -11.36 1.65
N PHE A 77 1.53 -10.54 2.63
CA PHE A 77 0.69 -9.44 3.10
C PHE A 77 0.39 -8.45 1.98
N TRP A 78 1.42 -7.95 1.28
CA TRP A 78 1.24 -6.97 0.20
C TRP A 78 0.44 -7.53 -0.97
N ALA A 79 0.64 -8.82 -1.31
CA ALA A 79 -0.16 -9.49 -2.35
C ALA A 79 -1.64 -9.57 -1.93
N GLY A 80 -1.89 -9.96 -0.67
CA GLY A 80 -3.24 -10.03 -0.12
C GLY A 80 -3.93 -8.67 -0.04
N LEU A 81 -3.21 -7.62 0.37
CA LEU A 81 -3.73 -6.26 0.45
C LEU A 81 -4.08 -5.72 -0.95
N HIS A 82 -3.18 -5.88 -1.92
CA HIS A 82 -3.42 -5.44 -3.30
C HIS A 82 -4.67 -6.09 -3.91
N LEU A 83 -4.80 -7.41 -3.77
CA LEU A 83 -5.99 -8.16 -4.23
C LEU A 83 -7.26 -7.71 -3.53
N ARG A 84 -7.20 -7.43 -2.21
CA ARG A 84 -8.36 -6.91 -1.47
C ARG A 84 -8.79 -5.54 -1.98
N LEU A 85 -7.85 -4.64 -2.25
CA LEU A 85 -8.15 -3.31 -2.79
C LEU A 85 -8.79 -3.39 -4.19
N ARG A 86 -8.49 -4.45 -4.95
CA ARG A 86 -9.16 -4.79 -6.23
C ARG A 86 -10.52 -5.48 -6.07
N GLY A 87 -10.95 -5.80 -4.83
CA GLY A 87 -12.20 -6.52 -4.55
C GLY A 87 -12.09 -8.04 -4.68
N GLU A 88 -10.88 -8.59 -4.86
CA GLU A 88 -10.63 -10.03 -5.01
C GLU A 88 -10.45 -10.71 -3.65
N HIS A 89 -11.53 -10.75 -2.86
CA HIS A 89 -11.52 -11.18 -1.46
C HIS A 89 -11.07 -12.64 -1.25
N GLY A 90 -11.44 -13.56 -2.15
CA GLY A 90 -11.04 -14.97 -2.08
C GLY A 90 -9.52 -15.15 -2.22
N PRO A 91 -8.92 -14.71 -3.35
CA PRO A 91 -7.47 -14.69 -3.53
C PRO A 91 -6.72 -13.94 -2.42
N ALA A 92 -7.24 -12.79 -1.99
CA ALA A 92 -6.67 -12.03 -0.88
C ALA A 92 -6.60 -12.86 0.42
N SER A 93 -7.68 -13.54 0.78
CA SER A 93 -7.74 -14.41 1.97
C SER A 93 -6.74 -15.56 1.89
N GLY A 94 -6.54 -16.12 0.69
CA GLY A 94 -5.53 -17.17 0.47
C GLY A 94 -4.09 -16.69 0.74
N TRP A 95 -3.75 -15.46 0.35
CA TRP A 95 -2.44 -14.86 0.63
C TRP A 95 -2.26 -14.51 2.12
N LEU A 96 -3.25 -13.88 2.75
CA LEU A 96 -3.20 -13.54 4.18
C LEU A 96 -3.15 -14.81 5.05
N GLY A 97 -3.87 -15.87 4.67
CA GLY A 97 -3.79 -17.17 5.34
C GLY A 97 -2.42 -17.86 5.17
N ARG A 98 -1.73 -17.66 4.04
CA ARG A 98 -0.33 -18.12 3.87
C ARG A 98 0.61 -17.40 4.83
N ALA A 99 0.50 -16.08 4.91
CA ALA A 99 1.28 -15.27 5.85
C ALA A 99 1.04 -15.70 7.31
N ALA A 100 -0.21 -15.89 7.72
CA ALA A 100 -0.57 -16.31 9.07
C ALA A 100 0.08 -17.65 9.46
N ARG A 101 0.01 -18.65 8.58
CA ARG A 101 0.65 -19.97 8.82
C ARG A 101 2.16 -19.89 8.97
N ILE A 102 2.83 -18.95 8.31
CA ILE A 102 4.28 -18.76 8.50
C ILE A 102 4.54 -18.17 9.89
N LEU A 103 3.80 -17.13 10.30
CA LEU A 103 3.96 -16.53 11.64
C LEU A 103 3.61 -17.47 12.79
N GLU A 104 2.65 -18.38 12.59
CA GLU A 104 2.35 -19.43 13.57
C GLU A 104 3.54 -20.39 13.75
N ARG A 105 4.27 -20.72 12.67
CA ARG A 105 5.42 -21.63 12.69
C ARG A 105 6.67 -20.98 13.25
N GLU A 106 6.97 -19.74 12.84
CA GLU A 106 8.13 -19.00 13.35
C GLU A 106 7.99 -18.72 14.86
N GLY A 107 6.74 -18.58 15.34
CA GLY A 107 6.48 -18.22 16.73
C GLY A 107 7.03 -16.85 17.06
N GLY A 108 7.12 -16.53 18.35
CA GLY A 108 7.75 -15.30 18.83
C GLY A 108 7.03 -14.01 18.46
N ASP A 109 7.57 -12.92 18.96
CA ASP A 109 7.05 -11.58 18.74
C ASP A 109 7.80 -10.92 17.57
N CYS A 110 7.07 -10.40 16.59
CA CYS A 110 7.62 -9.79 15.39
C CYS A 110 6.65 -8.76 14.79
N VAL A 111 7.22 -7.81 14.05
CA VAL A 111 6.45 -6.71 13.45
C VAL A 111 5.46 -7.18 12.39
N GLU A 112 5.73 -8.29 11.73
CA GLU A 112 4.85 -8.93 10.74
C GLU A 112 3.48 -9.31 11.31
N ARG A 113 3.38 -9.51 12.64
CA ARG A 113 2.07 -9.68 13.31
C ARG A 113 1.22 -8.42 13.23
N GLY A 114 1.84 -7.24 13.30
CA GLY A 114 1.16 -5.96 13.10
C GLY A 114 0.66 -5.80 11.66
N TYR A 115 1.44 -6.20 10.67
CA TYR A 115 0.97 -6.23 9.28
C TYR A 115 -0.26 -7.13 9.10
N LEU A 116 -0.32 -8.30 9.75
CA LEU A 116 -1.50 -9.16 9.73
C LEU A 116 -2.67 -8.68 10.60
N HIS A 117 -2.49 -7.61 11.37
CA HIS A 117 -3.58 -6.95 12.08
C HIS A 117 -4.32 -5.91 11.21
N LEU A 118 -3.66 -5.31 10.21
CA LEU A 118 -4.27 -4.35 9.28
C LEU A 118 -5.52 -4.88 8.54
N PRO A 119 -5.59 -6.16 8.11
CA PRO A 119 -6.84 -6.73 7.61
C PRO A 119 -8.05 -6.55 8.51
N THR A 120 -7.89 -6.72 9.82
CA THR A 120 -8.94 -6.52 10.83
C THR A 120 -9.36 -5.05 10.92
N VAL A 121 -8.40 -4.11 10.84
CA VAL A 121 -8.68 -2.67 10.79
C VAL A 121 -9.58 -2.33 9.60
N LEU A 122 -9.21 -2.79 8.41
CA LEU A 122 -9.98 -2.56 7.17
C LEU A 122 -11.37 -3.22 7.21
N GLU A 123 -11.47 -4.36 7.89
CA GLU A 123 -12.72 -5.09 8.08
C GLU A 123 -13.72 -4.35 8.99
N HIS A 124 -13.26 -3.84 10.13
CA HIS A 124 -14.07 -2.96 10.98
C HIS A 124 -14.52 -1.71 10.21
N ASP A 125 -13.59 -1.11 9.44
CA ASP A 125 -13.90 0.06 8.62
C ASP A 125 -14.96 -0.20 7.56
N ALA A 126 -14.90 -1.38 6.91
CA ALA A 126 -15.88 -1.82 5.92
C ALA A 126 -17.27 -2.04 6.52
N ARG A 127 -17.34 -2.53 7.78
CA ARG A 127 -18.58 -2.73 8.54
C ARG A 127 -19.16 -1.45 9.15
N GLY A 128 -18.43 -0.33 9.09
CA GLY A 128 -18.85 0.93 9.71
C GLY A 128 -18.51 1.03 11.20
N GLU A 129 -17.75 0.07 11.73
CA GLU A 129 -17.36 -0.02 13.14
C GLU A 129 -16.13 0.86 13.40
N HIS A 130 -16.28 2.17 13.23
CA HIS A 130 -15.16 3.11 13.18
C HIS A 130 -14.37 3.22 14.50
N GLU A 131 -15.01 2.99 15.64
CA GLU A 131 -14.34 2.94 16.95
C GLU A 131 -13.44 1.69 17.04
N ALA A 132 -13.95 0.52 16.66
CA ALA A 132 -13.17 -0.70 16.62
C ALA A 132 -12.01 -0.63 15.60
N ALA A 133 -12.24 0.01 14.45
CA ALA A 133 -11.19 0.29 13.47
C ALA A 133 -10.10 1.20 14.06
N PHE A 134 -10.48 2.24 14.81
CA PHE A 134 -9.52 3.13 15.47
C PHE A 134 -8.68 2.38 16.52
N ASP A 135 -9.31 1.58 17.37
CA ASP A 135 -8.60 0.83 18.41
C ASP A 135 -7.64 -0.22 17.84
N ALA A 136 -8.07 -0.95 16.80
CA ALA A 136 -7.21 -1.90 16.10
C ALA A 136 -6.05 -1.20 15.38
N ALA A 137 -6.29 -0.03 14.77
CA ALA A 137 -5.24 0.78 14.14
C ALA A 137 -4.24 1.28 15.19
N ARG A 138 -4.70 1.79 16.33
CA ARG A 138 -3.85 2.22 17.45
C ARG A 138 -2.95 1.09 17.95
N HIS A 139 -3.51 -0.10 18.15
CA HIS A 139 -2.71 -1.28 18.52
C HIS A 139 -1.64 -1.61 17.47
N THR A 140 -1.95 -1.44 16.18
CA THR A 140 -0.96 -1.62 15.11
C THR A 140 0.15 -0.55 15.16
N VAL A 141 -0.18 0.70 15.51
CA VAL A 141 0.81 1.77 15.73
C VAL A 141 1.77 1.39 16.85
N GLU A 142 1.27 0.88 17.97
CA GLU A 142 2.10 0.46 19.11
C GLU A 142 3.08 -0.65 18.72
N ILE A 143 2.65 -1.61 17.90
CA ILE A 143 3.55 -2.65 17.35
C ILE A 143 4.61 -1.99 16.45
N ALA A 144 4.20 -1.11 15.55
CA ALA A 144 5.12 -0.44 14.62
C ALA A 144 6.20 0.38 15.34
N GLU A 145 5.81 1.14 16.36
CA GLU A 145 6.73 1.93 17.19
C GLU A 145 7.72 1.04 17.93
N ARG A 146 7.23 -0.06 18.53
CA ARG A 146 8.08 -0.99 19.30
C ARG A 146 9.16 -1.67 18.46
N PHE A 147 8.87 -1.92 17.19
CA PHE A 147 9.80 -2.53 16.24
C PHE A 147 10.48 -1.51 15.31
N GLU A 148 10.24 -0.22 15.51
CA GLU A 148 10.78 0.88 14.71
C GLU A 148 10.54 0.70 13.20
N ASP A 149 9.40 0.12 12.81
CA ASP A 149 9.06 -0.14 11.42
C ASP A 149 8.21 1.00 10.85
N ALA A 150 8.86 1.85 10.06
CA ALA A 150 8.27 3.05 9.50
C ALA A 150 7.12 2.78 8.52
N ASP A 151 7.18 1.68 7.78
CA ASP A 151 6.16 1.34 6.77
C ASP A 151 4.87 0.88 7.46
N LEU A 152 4.98 0.01 8.47
CA LEU A 152 3.83 -0.37 9.28
C LEU A 152 3.25 0.83 10.04
N PHE A 153 4.11 1.69 10.58
CA PHE A 153 3.68 2.90 11.29
C PHE A 153 2.86 3.81 10.36
N ALA A 154 3.36 4.07 9.15
CA ALA A 154 2.67 4.88 8.16
C ALA A 154 1.28 4.32 7.81
N LEU A 155 1.18 3.01 7.58
CA LEU A 155 -0.11 2.34 7.30
C LEU A 155 -1.07 2.42 8.50
N ALA A 156 -0.58 2.15 9.70
CA ALA A 156 -1.39 2.12 10.90
C ALA A 156 -1.92 3.50 11.28
N VAL A 157 -1.05 4.52 11.27
CA VAL A 157 -1.43 5.92 11.52
C VAL A 157 -2.37 6.43 10.43
N HIS A 158 -2.18 5.99 9.18
CA HIS A 158 -3.08 6.31 8.08
C HIS A 158 -4.51 5.81 8.37
N GLU A 159 -4.66 4.53 8.71
CA GLU A 159 -5.97 3.94 9.03
C GLU A 159 -6.57 4.54 10.31
N GLN A 160 -5.74 4.83 11.32
CA GLN A 160 -6.17 5.53 12.53
C GLN A 160 -6.77 6.91 12.20
N GLY A 161 -6.11 7.66 11.31
CA GLY A 161 -6.59 8.94 10.83
C GLY A 161 -7.89 8.84 10.03
N ARG A 162 -8.03 7.81 9.18
CA ARG A 162 -9.28 7.53 8.46
C ARG A 162 -10.44 7.26 9.42
N ALA A 163 -10.22 6.43 10.45
CA ALA A 163 -11.21 6.14 11.47
C ALA A 163 -11.64 7.42 12.23
N LEU A 164 -10.69 8.27 12.61
CA LEU A 164 -10.97 9.57 13.26
C LEU A 164 -11.84 10.49 12.39
N ILE A 165 -11.57 10.57 11.09
CA ILE A 165 -12.39 11.37 10.16
C ILE A 165 -13.82 10.84 10.14
N LYS A 166 -14.00 9.51 10.07
CA LYS A 166 -15.33 8.88 10.05
C LYS A 166 -16.10 9.01 11.36
N LEU A 167 -15.39 9.19 12.48
CA LEU A 167 -15.95 9.53 13.80
C LEU A 167 -16.25 11.04 13.97
N GLY A 168 -16.06 11.86 12.93
CA GLY A 168 -16.29 13.31 12.98
C GLY A 168 -15.13 14.12 13.60
N ARG A 169 -14.03 13.48 13.99
CA ARG A 169 -12.82 14.12 14.56
C ARG A 169 -11.87 14.60 13.46
N LEU A 170 -12.40 15.41 12.53
CA LEU A 170 -11.74 15.77 11.26
C LEU A 170 -10.31 16.31 11.43
N ARG A 171 -10.08 17.26 12.33
CA ARG A 171 -8.76 17.88 12.51
C ARG A 171 -7.71 16.90 13.01
N GLU A 172 -8.09 16.02 13.91
CA GLU A 172 -7.20 15.00 14.46
C GLU A 172 -6.88 13.94 13.41
N GLY A 173 -7.89 13.50 12.67
CA GLY A 173 -7.72 12.53 11.60
C GLY A 173 -6.83 13.04 10.46
N LEU A 174 -7.00 14.30 10.03
CA LEU A 174 -6.13 14.89 9.01
C LEU A 174 -4.67 14.99 9.46
N ARG A 175 -4.43 15.32 10.75
CA ARG A 175 -3.08 15.39 11.31
C ARG A 175 -2.41 14.02 11.33
N ALA A 176 -3.15 12.98 11.73
CA ALA A 176 -2.66 11.60 11.72
C ALA A 176 -2.29 11.18 10.30
N VAL A 177 -3.20 11.32 9.33
CA VAL A 177 -2.93 10.96 7.92
C VAL A 177 -1.69 11.68 7.38
N ALA A 178 -1.53 12.97 7.65
CA ALA A 178 -0.35 13.73 7.21
C ALA A 178 0.95 13.25 7.87
N GLY A 179 0.92 12.87 9.15
CA GLY A 179 2.07 12.33 9.87
C GLY A 179 2.54 10.99 9.31
N GLY A 180 1.61 10.09 8.95
CA GLY A 180 1.96 8.79 8.35
C GLY A 180 2.68 8.91 7.00
N VAL A 181 2.28 9.87 6.16
CA VAL A 181 2.91 10.11 4.85
C VAL A 181 4.36 10.60 4.98
N CYS A 182 4.66 11.42 6.00
CA CYS A 182 6.00 12.01 6.18
C CYS A 182 7.05 11.02 6.71
N MET A 183 6.64 9.92 7.34
CA MET A 183 7.54 8.98 8.02
C MET A 183 7.93 7.77 7.17
N SER A 184 7.22 7.53 6.05
CA SER A 184 7.50 6.40 5.16
C SER A 184 8.75 6.62 4.30
N GLY A 185 9.49 5.54 4.02
CA GLY A 185 10.50 5.56 2.95
C GLY A 185 9.85 5.91 1.60
N PHE A 186 10.61 6.54 0.70
CA PHE A 186 10.12 7.08 -0.59
C PHE A 186 9.29 6.08 -1.42
N ALA A 187 9.52 4.77 -1.26
CA ALA A 187 8.79 3.70 -1.93
C ALA A 187 7.40 3.37 -1.31
N CYS A 188 7.19 3.61 -0.02
CA CYS A 188 5.90 3.36 0.64
C CYS A 188 4.99 4.59 0.65
N ALA A 189 5.54 5.81 0.61
CA ALA A 189 4.75 7.05 0.54
C ALA A 189 3.78 7.04 -0.65
N GLU A 190 4.25 6.63 -1.83
CA GLU A 190 3.41 6.62 -3.04
C GLU A 190 2.46 5.40 -3.12
N VAL A 191 2.83 4.25 -2.52
CA VAL A 191 1.97 3.06 -2.42
C VAL A 191 0.80 3.30 -1.44
N VAL A 192 1.08 3.95 -0.30
CA VAL A 192 0.04 4.36 0.65
C VAL A 192 -0.87 5.42 0.03
N MET A 193 -0.32 6.36 -0.76
CA MET A 193 -1.09 7.36 -1.51
C MET A 193 -1.93 6.73 -2.64
N GLY A 194 -1.46 5.67 -3.30
CA GLY A 194 -2.23 4.91 -4.29
C GLY A 194 -3.41 4.14 -3.67
N ALA A 195 -3.19 3.50 -2.51
CA ALA A 195 -4.25 2.83 -1.74
C ALA A 195 -5.31 3.83 -1.26
N LEU A 196 -4.86 5.02 -0.84
CA LEU A 196 -5.68 6.19 -0.54
C LEU A 196 -6.59 6.61 -1.70
N VAL A 197 -6.05 6.71 -2.92
CA VAL A 197 -6.82 7.09 -4.11
C VAL A 197 -7.81 6.00 -4.52
N ALA A 198 -7.44 4.73 -4.44
CA ALA A 198 -8.33 3.60 -4.75
C ALA A 198 -9.53 3.53 -3.79
N VAL A 199 -9.29 3.74 -2.48
CA VAL A 199 -10.36 3.78 -1.47
C VAL A 199 -11.25 5.01 -1.62
N PHE A 200 -10.71 6.17 -2.02
CA PHE A 200 -11.51 7.36 -2.33
C PHE A 200 -12.35 7.19 -3.61
N ARG A 201 -11.89 6.38 -4.58
CA ARG A 201 -12.62 6.09 -5.82
C ARG A 201 -13.73 5.06 -5.66
N SER A 202 -13.59 4.13 -4.71
CA SER A 202 -14.55 3.03 -4.49
C SER A 202 -15.79 3.40 -3.67
N ARG A 203 -15.88 4.61 -3.11
CA ARG A 203 -17.15 5.13 -2.57
C ARG A 203 -17.70 6.23 -3.48
N ALA A 204 -18.60 5.80 -4.35
CA ALA A 204 -19.70 6.65 -4.79
C ALA A 204 -20.26 7.38 -3.57
N CYS A 205 -20.11 8.70 -3.57
CA CYS A 205 -20.77 9.59 -2.63
C CYS A 205 -22.27 9.57 -2.95
N VAL A 206 -22.98 8.54 -2.51
CA VAL A 206 -24.45 8.56 -2.36
C VAL A 206 -24.71 8.58 -0.86
N CYS A 207 -24.66 9.79 -0.31
CA CYS A 207 -25.39 10.24 0.87
C CYS A 207 -25.30 11.79 0.87
N LEU A 208 -25.72 12.42 -0.22
CA LEU A 208 -26.37 13.73 -0.10
C LEU A 208 -27.85 13.43 -0.05
N GLY A 209 -28.38 13.38 1.18
CA GLY A 209 -29.83 13.40 1.39
C GLY A 209 -30.40 14.61 0.67
N GLU A 210 -31.48 14.38 -0.08
CA GLU A 210 -32.30 15.41 -0.69
C GLU A 210 -32.77 16.39 0.38
N GLY A 211 -32.27 17.61 0.31
CA GLY A 211 -32.55 18.66 1.29
C GLY A 211 -32.04 20.01 0.79
N SER A 212 -32.76 20.56 -0.19
CA SER A 212 -32.81 21.97 -0.60
C SER A 212 -31.53 22.83 -0.48
N TRP A 213 -30.81 22.98 -1.59
CA TRP A 213 -30.06 24.22 -1.87
C TRP A 213 -30.25 24.60 -3.34
N MET A 214 -31.36 25.28 -3.63
CA MET A 214 -31.48 26.10 -4.84
C MET A 214 -30.56 27.33 -4.67
N GLY A 215 -29.55 27.48 -5.54
CA GLY A 215 -28.71 28.68 -5.60
C GLY A 215 -27.31 28.42 -6.16
N ALA A 216 -27.18 28.30 -7.48
CA ALA A 216 -25.90 28.32 -8.23
C ALA A 216 -25.23 29.74 -8.15
N PRO A 217 -23.98 29.99 -8.65
CA PRO A 217 -23.22 29.19 -9.63
C PRO A 217 -21.67 29.11 -9.52
N SER A 218 -21.13 28.14 -10.26
CA SER A 218 -19.86 28.13 -11.03
C SER A 218 -18.48 28.22 -10.34
N LEU A 219 -17.72 27.12 -10.41
CA LEU A 219 -16.30 27.15 -10.83
C LEU A 219 -15.83 25.77 -11.29
N VAL A 220 -15.95 25.55 -12.59
CA VAL A 220 -15.22 24.52 -13.35
C VAL A 220 -13.80 25.04 -13.55
N PHE A 221 -12.78 24.38 -12.98
CA PHE A 221 -11.38 24.64 -13.34
C PHE A 221 -10.91 23.58 -14.35
N VAL A 222 -10.83 24.00 -15.62
CA VAL A 222 -10.17 23.27 -16.71
C VAL A 222 -8.67 23.53 -16.65
N VAL A 223 -7.87 22.49 -16.45
CA VAL A 223 -6.41 22.56 -16.61
C VAL A 223 -6.07 22.46 -18.10
N ARG A 224 -5.82 23.61 -18.75
CA ARG A 224 -5.24 23.67 -20.11
C ARG A 224 -3.73 23.43 -20.04
N ARG A 225 -3.25 22.38 -20.72
CA ARG A 225 -1.83 22.18 -21.06
C ARG A 225 -1.38 23.28 -22.04
N THR A 226 -0.36 24.04 -21.67
CA THR A 226 0.35 24.95 -22.60
C THR A 226 1.56 24.22 -23.20
N GLY A 227 1.48 23.87 -24.49
CA GLY A 227 2.64 23.55 -25.33
C GLY A 227 3.26 24.80 -25.97
N PRO A 228 4.48 24.72 -26.54
CA PRO A 228 5.25 25.89 -26.94
C PRO A 228 4.81 26.46 -28.30
N ARG A 229 4.87 27.80 -28.44
CA ARG A 229 4.52 28.55 -29.67
C ARG A 229 5.71 28.65 -30.64
N PRO A 230 5.46 28.80 -31.97
CA PRO A 230 6.52 28.95 -32.97
C PRO A 230 7.09 30.38 -32.97
N ARG A 231 8.37 30.50 -33.34
CA ARG A 231 9.06 31.79 -33.59
C ARG A 231 8.80 32.24 -35.03
N CYS A 232 8.59 33.54 -35.21
CA CYS A 232 8.71 34.22 -36.50
C CYS A 232 10.17 34.25 -36.97
#